data_AF-A0A653WY45-F1
#
_entry.id   AF-A0A653WY45-F1
#
_cell.length_a   1.000
_cell.length_b   1.000
_cell.length_c   1.000
_cell.angle_alpha   90.00
_cell.angle_beta   90.00
_cell.angle_gamma   90.00
#
_symmetry.space_group_name_H-M   'P 1'
#
loop_
_entity.id
_entity.type
_entity.pdbx_description
1 polymer ?
#
loop_
_entity_poly.entity_id
_entity_poly.type
_entity_poly.pdbx_seq_one_letter_code
_entity_poly.pdbx_strand_id
1 'polypeptide(L)'
;MSGVFELLSQPTDERDHDVPTRWALDIADSLSREPDRWTAAVDELDDGRSWQLLGFVELAASLVGREGSLRLAEQAAFALALLQGGPLDRRDVIVVADLLPRACDRAGLDFAAAVRAGCVRAGERGESCRDWLLQRPVGASLYDEVGEGRTFRYRRVPAGFDADDLLDRLERHRKDR
;
A
#
# COMPACT_ATOMS: atom_id res chain seq x y z
N MET A 1 10.50 20.38 -16.05
CA MET A 1 10.73 18.93 -15.86
C MET A 1 9.48 18.40 -15.20
N SER A 2 8.71 17.56 -15.90
CA SER A 2 7.57 16.86 -15.31
C SER A 2 8.12 15.83 -14.31
N GLY A 3 7.70 15.88 -13.05
CA GLY A 3 8.23 15.02 -11.98
C GLY A 3 7.63 13.62 -12.04
N VAL A 4 8.36 12.59 -11.56
CA VAL A 4 7.86 11.19 -11.49
C VAL A 4 6.54 11.07 -10.72
N PHE A 5 6.24 12.04 -9.85
CA PHE A 5 5.03 12.10 -9.05
C PHE A 5 3.80 12.65 -9.78
N GLU A 6 3.90 13.11 -11.02
CA GLU A 6 2.71 13.50 -11.79
C GLU A 6 1.72 12.33 -11.94
N LEU A 7 2.26 11.09 -11.99
CA LEU A 7 1.48 9.85 -12.02
C LEU A 7 0.73 9.55 -10.73
N LEU A 8 1.14 10.11 -9.59
CA LEU A 8 0.50 9.83 -8.30
C LEU A 8 -0.86 10.51 -8.15
N SER A 9 -1.14 11.55 -8.95
CA SER A 9 -2.43 12.23 -8.96
C SER A 9 -3.54 11.27 -9.40
N GLN A 10 -4.28 10.70 -8.45
CA GLN A 10 -5.32 9.71 -8.72
C GLN A 10 -6.45 10.27 -9.63
N PRO A 11 -7.06 9.42 -10.48
CA PRO A 11 -8.42 9.63 -10.95
C PRO A 11 -9.41 9.31 -9.81
N THR A 12 -10.33 10.22 -9.52
CA THR A 12 -11.26 10.17 -8.37
C THR A 12 -12.52 9.32 -8.58
N ASP A 13 -12.64 8.49 -9.63
CA ASP A 13 -13.89 7.76 -9.90
C ASP A 13 -13.80 6.27 -9.54
N GLU A 14 -14.23 5.94 -8.32
CA GLU A 14 -14.29 4.57 -7.78
C GLU A 14 -15.32 3.67 -8.46
N ARG A 15 -16.17 4.22 -9.35
CA ARG A 15 -17.25 3.49 -10.03
C ARG A 15 -16.79 2.69 -11.25
N ASP A 16 -15.58 2.95 -11.74
CA ASP A 16 -14.98 2.22 -12.85
C ASP A 16 -13.85 1.33 -12.30
N HIS A 17 -14.05 0.01 -12.32
CA HIS A 17 -13.03 -0.93 -11.81
C HIS A 17 -11.77 -0.98 -12.68
N ASP A 18 -11.80 -0.48 -13.91
CA ASP A 18 -10.66 -0.49 -14.83
C ASP A 18 -9.72 0.70 -14.59
N VAL A 19 -10.25 1.82 -14.07
CA VAL A 19 -9.49 3.06 -13.84
C VAL A 19 -8.43 2.92 -12.73
N PRO A 20 -8.74 2.38 -11.53
CA PRO A 20 -7.75 2.13 -10.49
C PRO A 20 -6.67 1.12 -10.93
N THR A 21 -7.06 0.12 -11.74
CA THR A 21 -6.13 -0.90 -12.24
C THR A 21 -5.11 -0.28 -13.19
N ARG A 22 -5.55 0.51 -14.18
CA ARG A 22 -4.64 1.16 -15.13
C ARG A 22 -3.69 2.12 -14.43
N TRP A 23 -4.19 2.94 -13.51
CA TRP A 23 -3.37 3.85 -12.71
C TRP A 23 -2.26 3.12 -11.93
N ALA A 24 -2.59 2.01 -11.27
CA ALA A 24 -1.60 1.22 -10.55
C ALA A 24 -0.53 0.62 -11.49
N LEU A 25 -0.94 0.16 -12.68
CA LEU A 25 -0.01 -0.37 -13.68
C LEU A 25 0.90 0.72 -14.27
N ASP A 26 0.40 1.94 -14.47
CA ASP A 26 1.21 3.07 -14.96
C ASP A 26 2.28 3.46 -13.92
N ILE A 27 1.93 3.50 -12.63
CA ILE A 27 2.89 3.71 -11.54
C ILE A 27 3.92 2.57 -11.49
N ALA A 28 3.45 1.32 -11.57
CA ALA A 28 4.34 0.15 -11.56
C ALA A 28 5.36 0.21 -12.71
N ASP A 29 4.93 0.56 -13.92
CA ASP A 29 5.80 0.72 -15.07
C ASP A 29 6.82 1.85 -14.87
N SER A 30 6.40 3.00 -14.31
CA SER A 30 7.33 4.09 -13.97
C SER A 30 8.36 3.68 -12.91
N LEU A 31 7.93 3.06 -11.81
CA LEU A 31 8.82 2.48 -10.78
C LEU A 31 9.81 1.50 -11.41
N SER A 32 9.37 0.76 -12.44
CA SER A 32 10.22 -0.18 -13.15
C SER A 32 11.28 0.49 -14.02
N ARG A 33 10.92 1.54 -14.75
CA ARG A 33 11.76 2.17 -15.79
C ARG A 33 12.69 3.23 -15.23
N GLU A 34 12.28 3.89 -14.15
CA GLU A 34 12.99 5.05 -13.60
C GLU A 34 13.29 4.91 -12.09
N PRO A 35 13.83 3.76 -11.60
CA PRO A 35 14.04 3.55 -10.16
C PRO A 35 14.93 4.62 -9.53
N ASP A 36 16.01 5.01 -10.20
CA ASP A 36 16.94 6.04 -9.69
C ASP A 36 16.26 7.40 -9.55
N ARG A 37 15.32 7.71 -10.44
CA ARG A 37 14.59 8.97 -10.41
C ARG A 37 13.58 9.03 -9.27
N TRP A 38 12.91 7.91 -9.00
CA TRP A 38 12.05 7.74 -7.83
C TRP A 38 12.84 7.85 -6.53
N THR A 39 13.99 7.20 -6.45
CA THR A 39 14.88 7.29 -5.28
C THR A 39 15.43 8.71 -5.08
N ALA A 40 15.82 9.41 -6.15
CA ALA A 40 16.33 10.78 -6.06
C ALA A 40 15.27 11.81 -5.67
N ALA A 41 14.01 11.60 -6.10
CA ALA A 41 12.90 12.52 -5.80
C ALA A 41 12.21 12.22 -4.46
N VAL A 42 12.62 11.17 -3.74
CA VAL A 42 11.87 10.65 -2.58
C VAL A 42 11.72 11.67 -1.45
N ASP A 43 12.67 12.59 -1.30
CA ASP A 43 12.63 13.65 -0.28
C ASP A 43 11.66 14.79 -0.65
N GLU A 44 11.10 14.77 -1.87
CA GLU A 44 10.03 15.67 -2.33
C GLU A 44 8.62 15.05 -2.17
N LEU A 45 8.52 13.86 -1.57
CA LEU A 45 7.23 13.25 -1.21
C LEU A 45 6.59 14.01 -0.04
N ASP A 46 5.53 14.75 -0.34
CA ASP A 46 4.62 15.29 0.68
C ASP A 46 3.63 14.23 1.20
N ASP A 47 2.81 14.58 2.20
CA ASP A 47 1.76 13.72 2.75
C ASP A 47 0.84 13.16 1.65
N GLY A 48 0.37 14.02 0.74
CA GLY A 48 -0.60 13.65 -0.29
C GLY A 48 -0.03 12.61 -1.26
N ARG A 49 1.18 12.85 -1.77
CA ARG A 49 1.89 11.92 -2.65
C ARG A 49 2.26 10.63 -1.94
N SER A 50 2.61 10.73 -0.65
CA SER A 50 2.90 9.54 0.16
C SER A 50 1.66 8.67 0.31
N TRP A 51 0.49 9.26 0.59
CA TRP A 51 -0.78 8.55 0.62
C TRP A 51 -1.15 7.93 -0.73
N GLN A 52 -0.89 8.62 -1.84
CA GLN A 52 -1.11 8.09 -3.18
C GLN A 52 -0.19 6.90 -3.48
N LEU A 53 1.10 7.00 -3.14
CA LEU A 53 2.04 5.88 -3.29
C LEU A 53 1.65 4.68 -2.40
N LEU A 54 1.13 4.94 -1.20
CA LEU A 54 0.58 3.89 -0.35
C LEU A 54 -0.70 3.27 -0.94
N GLY A 55 -1.57 4.07 -1.56
CA GLY A 55 -2.74 3.60 -2.31
C GLY A 55 -2.36 2.73 -3.51
N PHE A 56 -1.25 3.03 -4.18
CA PHE A 56 -0.68 2.16 -5.20
C PHE A 56 -0.32 0.78 -4.61
N VAL A 57 0.35 0.73 -3.45
CA VAL A 57 0.72 -0.53 -2.79
C VAL A 57 -0.52 -1.37 -2.47
N GLU A 58 -1.60 -0.74 -1.99
CA GLU A 58 -2.88 -1.40 -1.70
C GLU A 58 -3.49 -2.05 -2.95
N LEU A 59 -3.55 -1.31 -4.07
CA LEU A 59 -4.05 -1.86 -5.33
C LEU A 59 -3.11 -2.91 -5.93
N ALA A 60 -1.80 -2.70 -5.85
CA ALA A 60 -0.81 -3.64 -6.32
C ALA A 60 -0.93 -4.98 -5.59
N ALA A 61 -1.17 -5.00 -4.27
CA ALA A 61 -1.41 -6.23 -3.53
C ALA A 61 -2.64 -7.01 -4.05
N SER A 62 -3.73 -6.30 -4.37
CA SER A 62 -4.91 -6.91 -4.98
C SER A 62 -4.60 -7.53 -6.35
N LEU A 63 -3.81 -6.83 -7.18
CA LEU A 63 -3.39 -7.33 -8.49
C LEU A 63 -2.39 -8.50 -8.39
N VAL A 64 -1.47 -8.48 -7.43
CA VAL A 64 -0.55 -9.60 -7.15
C VAL A 64 -1.35 -10.85 -6.78
N GLY A 65 -2.30 -10.74 -5.85
CA GLY A 65 -3.14 -11.88 -5.45
C GLY A 65 -4.08 -12.39 -6.56
N ARG A 66 -4.33 -11.58 -7.59
CA ARG A 66 -5.14 -11.91 -8.77
C ARG A 66 -4.33 -12.55 -9.89
N GLU A 67 -3.17 -11.99 -10.20
CA GLU A 67 -2.41 -12.28 -11.43
C GLU A 67 -1.13 -13.05 -11.17
N GLY A 68 -0.67 -13.12 -9.92
CA GLY A 68 0.57 -13.80 -9.55
C GLY A 68 1.83 -13.14 -10.11
N SER A 69 1.82 -11.81 -10.27
CA SER A 69 2.96 -11.07 -10.81
C SER A 69 4.02 -10.80 -9.74
N LEU A 70 5.12 -11.57 -9.75
CA LEU A 70 6.29 -11.32 -8.89
C LEU A 70 6.86 -9.92 -9.10
N ARG A 71 6.94 -9.47 -10.35
CA ARG A 71 7.42 -8.12 -10.70
C ARG A 71 6.59 -7.03 -10.03
N LEU A 72 5.27 -7.20 -9.97
CA LEU A 72 4.38 -6.26 -9.28
C LEU A 72 4.58 -6.27 -7.77
N ALA A 73 4.85 -7.43 -7.19
CA ALA A 73 5.22 -7.53 -5.79
C ALA A 73 6.55 -6.82 -5.47
N GLU A 74 7.56 -6.94 -6.36
CA GLU A 74 8.83 -6.22 -6.24
C GLU A 74 8.65 -4.70 -6.32
N GLN A 75 7.79 -4.24 -7.24
CA GLN A 75 7.45 -2.82 -7.40
C GLN A 75 6.72 -2.26 -6.17
N ALA A 76 5.78 -3.03 -5.61
CA ALA A 76 5.09 -2.68 -4.37
C ALA A 76 6.06 -2.63 -3.18
N ALA A 77 6.99 -3.58 -3.07
CA ALA A 77 8.03 -3.56 -2.04
C ALA A 77 8.99 -2.37 -2.21
N PHE A 78 9.34 -2.03 -3.45
CA PHE A 78 10.14 -0.83 -3.74
C PHE A 78 9.41 0.45 -3.30
N ALA A 79 8.13 0.59 -3.62
CA ALA A 79 7.31 1.72 -3.17
C ALA A 79 7.23 1.82 -1.63
N LEU A 80 7.03 0.69 -0.93
CA LEU A 80 7.06 0.66 0.54
C LEU A 80 8.42 1.10 1.11
N ALA A 81 9.53 0.73 0.46
CA ALA A 81 10.85 1.16 0.87
C ALA A 81 11.04 2.67 0.71
N LEU A 82 10.51 3.27 -0.36
CA LEU A 82 10.57 4.73 -0.57
C LEU A 82 9.83 5.52 0.54
N LEU A 83 8.71 4.97 1.04
CA LEU A 83 7.93 5.55 2.13
C LEU A 83 8.63 5.48 3.51
N GLN A 84 9.75 4.76 3.63
CA GLN A 84 10.51 4.70 4.87
C GLN A 84 11.04 6.08 5.26
N GLY A 85 10.72 6.52 6.47
CA GLY A 85 11.12 7.84 6.97
C GLY A 85 10.41 9.01 6.29
N GLY A 86 9.39 8.73 5.48
CA GLY A 86 8.49 9.72 4.92
C GLY A 86 7.53 10.30 5.97
N PRO A 87 6.60 11.17 5.54
CA PRO A 87 5.78 11.95 6.46
C PRO A 87 4.57 11.19 7.02
N LEU A 88 4.27 9.99 6.53
CA LEU A 88 3.15 9.16 7.01
C LEU A 88 3.43 8.55 8.39
N ASP A 89 2.37 8.35 9.18
CA ASP A 89 2.46 7.53 10.38
C ASP A 89 2.85 6.10 9.99
N ARG A 90 3.86 5.57 10.67
CA ARG A 90 4.36 4.21 10.46
C ARG A 90 3.24 3.16 10.57
N ARG A 91 2.24 3.38 11.42
CA ARG A 91 1.08 2.49 11.60
C ARG A 91 0.26 2.35 10.33
N ASP A 92 0.04 3.44 9.60
CA ASP A 92 -0.71 3.43 8.34
C ASP A 92 0.06 2.63 7.29
N VAL A 93 1.39 2.82 7.24
CA VAL A 93 2.25 2.04 6.35
C VAL A 93 2.29 0.56 6.75
N ILE A 94 2.24 0.22 8.05
CA ILE A 94 2.14 -1.17 8.56
C ILE A 94 0.90 -1.85 8.03
N VAL A 95 -0.24 -1.19 8.17
CA VAL A 95 -1.54 -1.72 7.78
C VAL A 95 -1.58 -2.12 6.31
N VAL A 96 -1.08 -1.27 5.41
CA VAL A 96 -1.09 -1.57 3.96
C VAL A 96 0.02 -2.54 3.56
N ALA A 97 1.19 -2.46 4.19
CA ALA A 97 2.30 -3.38 3.88
C ALA A 97 1.96 -4.85 4.19
N ASP A 98 1.07 -5.11 5.16
CA ASP A 98 0.60 -6.45 5.52
C ASP A 98 -0.16 -7.15 4.37
N LEU A 99 -0.69 -6.39 3.41
CA LEU A 99 -1.39 -6.96 2.26
C LEU A 99 -0.45 -7.68 1.30
N LEU A 100 0.79 -7.23 1.18
CA LEU A 100 1.74 -7.77 0.21
C LEU A 100 2.17 -9.23 0.50
N PRO A 101 2.55 -9.64 1.73
CA PRO A 101 2.85 -11.04 2.02
C PRO A 101 1.61 -11.92 1.82
N ARG A 102 0.42 -11.46 2.25
CA ARG A 102 -0.85 -12.19 2.02
C ARG A 102 -1.13 -12.40 0.53
N ALA A 103 -0.89 -11.38 -0.28
CA ALA A 103 -1.05 -11.46 -1.73
C ALA A 103 -0.06 -12.45 -2.36
N CYS A 104 1.19 -12.43 -1.90
CA CYS A 104 2.22 -13.37 -2.35
C CYS A 104 1.88 -14.81 -1.94
N ASP A 105 1.48 -15.05 -0.69
CA ASP A 105 1.08 -16.37 -0.19
C ASP A 105 -0.07 -16.93 -1.02
N ARG A 106 -1.09 -16.10 -1.27
CA ARG A 106 -2.23 -16.45 -2.13
C ARG A 106 -1.80 -16.83 -3.55
N ALA A 107 -0.83 -16.11 -4.10
CA ALA A 107 -0.32 -16.32 -5.45
C ALA A 107 0.78 -17.39 -5.54
N GLY A 108 1.24 -17.96 -4.42
CA GLY A 108 2.36 -18.90 -4.39
C GLY A 108 3.72 -18.26 -4.72
N LEU A 109 3.91 -16.98 -4.39
CA LEU A 109 5.13 -16.22 -4.67
C LEU A 109 6.04 -16.12 -3.44
N ASP A 110 7.36 -16.03 -3.67
CA ASP A 110 8.33 -15.76 -2.61
C ASP A 110 8.31 -14.26 -2.24
N PHE A 111 7.54 -13.93 -1.21
CA PHE A 111 7.47 -12.58 -0.64
C PHE A 111 8.85 -12.04 -0.25
N ALA A 112 9.71 -12.88 0.34
CA ALA A 112 11.01 -12.44 0.79
C ALA A 112 11.93 -12.09 -0.39
N ALA A 113 11.83 -12.81 -1.51
CA ALA A 113 12.52 -12.45 -2.75
C ALA A 113 12.03 -11.11 -3.29
N ALA A 114 10.71 -10.89 -3.32
CA ALA A 114 10.13 -9.63 -3.77
C ALA A 114 10.62 -8.44 -2.93
N VAL A 115 10.62 -8.58 -1.60
CA VAL A 115 11.13 -7.56 -0.67
C VAL A 115 12.62 -7.29 -0.90
N ARG A 116 13.44 -8.34 -1.03
CA ARG A 116 14.88 -8.16 -1.29
C ARG A 116 15.13 -7.38 -2.58
N ALA A 117 14.47 -7.77 -3.67
CA ALA A 117 14.62 -7.09 -4.96
C ALA A 117 14.13 -5.64 -4.90
N GLY A 118 12.96 -5.38 -4.30
CA GLY A 118 12.44 -4.04 -4.12
C GLY A 118 13.34 -3.15 -3.25
N CYS A 119 13.87 -3.67 -2.15
CA CYS A 119 14.79 -2.94 -1.27
C CYS A 119 16.12 -2.65 -1.96
N VAL A 120 16.69 -3.58 -2.73
CA VAL A 120 17.94 -3.34 -3.49
C VAL A 120 17.78 -2.14 -4.43
N ARG A 121 16.60 -1.98 -5.06
CA ARG A 121 16.31 -0.83 -5.94
C ARG A 121 16.19 0.50 -5.21
N ALA A 122 15.84 0.49 -3.92
CA ALA A 122 15.77 1.69 -3.08
C ALA A 122 17.12 2.08 -2.44
N GLY A 123 18.21 1.35 -2.72
CA GLY A 123 19.53 1.63 -2.17
C GLY A 123 19.55 1.61 -0.65
N GLU A 124 20.26 2.55 -0.03
CA GLU A 124 20.44 2.65 1.43
C GLU A 124 19.10 2.68 2.20
N ARG A 125 18.09 3.36 1.65
CA ARG A 125 16.76 3.43 2.28
C ARG A 125 16.11 2.05 2.29
N GLY A 126 16.21 1.31 1.19
CA GLY A 126 15.78 -0.08 1.11
C GLY A 126 16.49 -0.99 2.10
N GLU A 127 17.81 -0.88 2.21
CA GLU A 127 18.59 -1.65 3.17
C GLU A 127 18.17 -1.37 4.62
N SER A 128 17.93 -0.10 4.96
CA SER A 128 17.48 0.32 6.29
C SER A 128 16.09 -0.22 6.68
N CYS A 129 15.25 -0.51 5.69
CA CYS A 129 13.85 -0.86 5.88
C CYS A 129 13.55 -2.35 5.71
N ARG A 130 14.47 -3.08 5.07
CA ARG A 130 14.30 -4.49 4.67
C ARG A 130 13.89 -5.39 5.82
N ASP A 131 14.59 -5.30 6.95
CA ASP A 131 14.37 -6.21 8.06
C ASP A 131 12.98 -6.01 8.67
N TRP A 132 12.51 -4.77 8.76
CA TRP A 132 11.15 -4.55 9.22
C TRP A 132 10.13 -5.05 8.19
N LEU A 133 10.36 -4.88 6.89
CA LEU A 133 9.45 -5.38 5.84
C LEU A 133 9.29 -6.91 5.94
N LEU A 134 10.37 -7.62 6.27
CA LEU A 134 10.38 -9.07 6.42
C LEU A 134 9.83 -9.57 7.76
N GLN A 135 9.97 -8.79 8.83
CA GLN A 135 9.65 -9.22 10.21
C GLN A 135 8.31 -8.67 10.74
N ARG A 136 7.48 -8.04 9.89
CA ARG A 136 6.33 -7.27 10.39
C ARG A 136 5.38 -8.11 11.26
N PRO A 137 4.92 -7.55 12.39
CA PRO A 137 3.83 -8.15 13.16
C PRO A 137 2.54 -8.05 12.36
N VAL A 138 1.85 -9.18 12.18
CA VAL A 138 0.51 -9.25 11.58
C VAL A 138 -0.43 -8.39 12.42
N GLY A 139 -0.85 -7.25 11.88
CA GLY A 139 -1.80 -6.35 12.53
C GLY A 139 -3.22 -6.91 12.51
N ALA A 140 -4.12 -6.38 13.35
CA ALA A 140 -5.54 -6.68 13.22
C ALA A 140 -6.02 -6.32 11.80
N SER A 141 -6.68 -7.26 11.11
CA SER A 141 -7.02 -7.13 9.69
C SER A 141 -8.00 -5.98 9.47
N LEU A 142 -7.48 -4.84 8.98
CA LEU A 142 -8.30 -3.70 8.51
C LEU A 142 -8.79 -3.89 7.06
N TYR A 143 -8.54 -5.07 6.48
CA TYR A 143 -8.94 -5.43 5.12
C TYR A 143 -9.61 -6.79 5.08
N ASP A 144 -10.73 -6.86 4.36
CA ASP A 144 -11.33 -8.12 3.92
C ASP A 144 -10.72 -8.54 2.59
N GLU A 145 -10.56 -9.86 2.42
CA GLU A 145 -10.39 -10.47 1.10
C GLU A 145 -11.78 -10.73 0.50
N VAL A 146 -12.06 -10.12 -0.64
CA VAL A 146 -13.35 -10.29 -1.33
C VAL A 146 -13.13 -10.72 -2.78
N GLY A 147 -14.04 -11.55 -3.29
CA GLY A 147 -13.96 -12.10 -4.64
C GLY A 147 -12.95 -13.24 -4.79
N GLU A 148 -12.81 -13.76 -6.00
CA GLU A 148 -11.92 -14.88 -6.34
C GLU A 148 -11.40 -14.78 -7.78
N GLY A 149 -10.27 -15.42 -8.05
CA GLY A 149 -9.60 -15.34 -9.36
C GLY A 149 -9.50 -13.89 -9.85
N ARG A 150 -10.11 -13.59 -11.00
CA ARG A 150 -10.08 -12.26 -11.64
C ARG A 150 -10.82 -11.16 -10.89
N THR A 151 -11.69 -11.48 -9.92
CA THR A 151 -12.46 -10.50 -9.14
C THR A 151 -11.86 -10.24 -7.75
N PHE A 152 -10.80 -10.97 -7.39
CA PHE A 152 -10.13 -10.81 -6.10
C PHE A 152 -9.67 -9.37 -5.88
N ARG A 153 -9.89 -8.87 -4.66
CA ARG A 153 -9.35 -7.60 -4.16
C ARG A 153 -9.34 -7.57 -2.64
N TYR A 154 -8.43 -6.76 -2.09
CA TYR A 154 -8.54 -6.32 -0.71
C TYR A 154 -9.52 -5.14 -0.63
N ARG A 155 -10.38 -5.15 0.38
CA ARG A 155 -11.32 -4.06 0.67
C ARG A 155 -11.13 -3.61 2.11
N ARG A 156 -10.90 -2.32 2.33
CA ARG A 156 -10.87 -1.75 3.69
C ARG A 156 -12.16 -2.11 4.43
N VAL A 157 -12.02 -2.65 5.63
CA VAL A 157 -13.14 -2.85 6.55
C VAL A 157 -13.55 -1.46 7.03
N PRO A 158 -14.84 -1.10 6.92
CA PRO A 158 -15.32 0.15 7.52
C PRO A 158 -14.91 0.17 8.99
N ALA A 159 -14.27 1.24 9.44
CA ALA A 159 -14.08 1.44 10.87
C ALA A 159 -15.48 1.37 11.49
N GLY A 160 -15.75 0.36 12.33
CA GLY A 160 -17.03 0.17 13.00
C GLY A 160 -17.34 1.27 14.03
N PHE A 161 -16.89 2.49 13.76
CA PHE A 161 -17.18 3.67 14.53
C PHE A 161 -18.62 4.09 14.25
N ASP A 162 -19.52 3.56 15.07
CA ASP A 162 -20.86 4.09 15.19
C ASP A 162 -20.78 5.33 16.11
N ALA A 163 -20.78 6.50 15.48
CA ALA A 163 -20.78 7.77 16.20
C ALA A 163 -22.00 7.91 17.11
N ASP A 164 -23.12 7.30 16.73
CA ASP A 164 -24.38 7.35 17.48
C ASP A 164 -24.29 6.44 18.72
N ASP A 165 -23.69 5.24 18.61
CA ASP A 165 -23.44 4.38 19.79
C ASP A 165 -22.47 5.04 20.79
N LEU A 166 -21.46 5.77 20.30
CA LEU A 166 -20.56 6.55 21.17
C LEU A 166 -21.29 7.70 21.88
N LEU A 167 -22.12 8.45 21.15
CA LEU A 167 -22.92 9.54 21.70
C LEU A 167 -23.92 9.01 22.75
N ASP A 168 -24.61 7.92 22.45
CA ASP A 168 -25.54 7.26 23.38
C ASP A 168 -24.85 6.78 24.66
N ARG A 169 -23.62 6.27 24.57
CA ARG A 169 -22.83 5.88 25.75
C ARG A 169 -22.37 7.08 26.59
N LEU A 170 -21.99 8.19 25.94
CA LEU A 170 -21.61 9.42 26.62
C LEU A 170 -22.80 10.10 27.31
N GLU A 171 -23.97 10.09 26.68
CA GLU A 171 -25.20 10.65 27.26
C GLU A 171 -25.69 9.84 28.46
N ARG A 172 -25.61 8.50 28.40
CA ARG A 172 -25.92 7.62 29.53
C ARG A 172 -25.01 7.90 30.72
N HIS A 173 -23.70 8.02 30.51
CA HIS A 173 -22.75 8.35 31.58
C HIS A 173 -22.90 9.77 32.14
N ARG A 174 -23.53 10.69 31.40
CA ARG A 174 -23.80 12.06 31.86
C ARG A 174 -25.06 12.16 32.73
N LYS A 175 -25.99 11.21 32.61
CA LYS A 175 -27.21 11.13 33.45
C LYS A 175 -26.97 10.45 34.80
N ASP A 176 -25.87 9.71 34.94
CA ASP A 176 -25.46 9.04 36.18
C ASP A 176 -24.55 9.91 37.09
N ARG A 177 -24.44 11.22 36.80
CA ARG A 177 -23.76 12.24 37.61
C ARG A 177 -24.74 13.33 38.03
#